data_AF-A0A7J6CKZ0-F1
#
_entry.id   AF-A0A7J6CKZ0-F1
#
_cell.length_a   1.000
_cell.length_b   1.000
_cell.length_c   1.000
_cell.angle_alpha   90.00
_cell.angle_beta   90.00
_cell.angle_gamma   90.00
#
_symmetry.space_group_name_H-M   'P 1'
#
loop_
_entity.id
_entity.type
_entity.pdbx_description
1 polymer ?
#
loop_
_entity_poly.entity_id
_entity_poly.type
_entity_poly.pdbx_seq_one_letter_code
_entity_poly.pdbx_strand_id
1 'polypeptide(L)'
;MPQTTPYSSKFNPSTYSSSHGHRQPVEENYGGLHYRDNKLVSGSLEALIQLLVPTVDYYPDRSYIFTFLLSSRLFLHPFELMSRVCYLCVDHHRVGDPQTDKKRIREIAPKIVQLLTEWTETFPYDFRDERMMRSLKEMTHRLAFGDELSRRAMQRLIQRLLRKLTTLGQYEESLATSSAAAAAIDRPLALKSKQQLVRREECVLNLCDDPFVFAQQLTHIEMERLSYIGPEEFVRAFAQKRPSDNHKSFFSKRKASNLEAYVEWFNRLSYLTATEICMPVKKKHRARVLEFFIDVAQECFNIGNFNSLMAIITGMNMNPVSRLKKTWNKVNTDKFDILVHQMDPSSNFYNYRTALRGATQRSSTAHTSQEMIVIPFFSLFIKDIYFLNEGCVNRLPNGQINFEKFWELAKQVSEFLSWRQVICPFERDRKTLQYLISAPVFIEDELQLASYESEGPENNLERDTRRSLRSSLSRM
;
A
#
# COMPACT_ATOMS: atom_id res chain seq x y z
N MET A 1 -4.74 1.22 -35.14
CA MET A 1 -3.29 1.26 -35.43
C MET A 1 -3.00 2.56 -36.17
N PRO A 2 -1.97 3.31 -35.76
CA PRO A 2 -0.60 2.99 -36.16
C PRO A 2 0.34 2.75 -34.97
N GLN A 3 1.38 1.97 -35.25
CA GLN A 3 2.43 1.51 -34.34
C GLN A 3 3.42 2.64 -34.04
N THR A 4 3.77 2.81 -32.77
CA THR A 4 4.91 3.63 -32.33
C THR A 4 6.01 2.71 -31.80
N THR A 5 7.14 2.70 -32.52
CA THR A 5 8.41 2.08 -32.14
C THR A 5 9.02 2.80 -30.92
N PRO A 6 9.68 2.10 -29.97
CA PRO A 6 10.47 2.76 -28.95
C PRO A 6 11.82 3.21 -29.51
N TYR A 7 12.11 4.50 -29.33
CA TYR A 7 13.39 5.14 -29.62
C TYR A 7 14.53 4.48 -28.82
N SER A 8 15.56 4.02 -29.52
CA SER A 8 16.85 3.63 -28.95
C SER A 8 17.70 4.87 -28.65
N SER A 9 18.04 5.13 -27.39
CA SER A 9 19.09 6.07 -27.04
C SER A 9 20.46 5.41 -27.27
N LYS A 10 21.22 5.96 -28.21
CA LYS A 10 22.62 5.63 -28.45
C LYS A 10 23.49 6.37 -27.44
N PHE A 11 24.29 5.65 -26.66
CA PHE A 11 25.47 6.19 -25.99
C PHE A 11 26.66 5.27 -26.28
N ASN A 12 27.71 5.87 -26.85
CA ASN A 12 29.00 5.23 -27.15
C ASN A 12 29.88 5.20 -25.87
N PRO A 13 30.62 4.11 -25.58
CA PRO A 13 31.48 4.03 -24.40
C PRO A 13 32.97 4.24 -24.76
N SER A 14 33.64 5.13 -24.03
CA SER A 14 35.10 5.21 -23.86
C SER A 14 35.33 6.23 -22.73
N THR A 15 36.15 6.05 -21.71
CA THR A 15 37.25 5.15 -21.41
C THR A 15 37.60 5.48 -19.96
N TYR A 16 37.58 4.53 -19.03
CA TYR A 16 38.40 4.59 -17.81
C TYR A 16 38.57 3.17 -17.26
N SER A 17 39.72 2.59 -17.57
CA SER A 17 40.25 1.42 -16.89
C SER A 17 40.69 1.83 -15.48
N SER A 18 40.16 1.17 -14.46
CA SER A 18 40.82 1.02 -13.16
C SER A 18 40.39 -0.29 -12.53
N SER A 19 41.20 -1.31 -12.81
CA SER A 19 41.49 -2.51 -12.02
C SER A 19 40.87 -2.61 -10.62
N HIS A 20 39.81 -3.39 -10.49
CA HIS A 20 39.55 -4.22 -9.32
C HIS A 20 39.07 -5.60 -9.77
N GLY A 21 39.84 -6.64 -9.44
CA GLY A 21 39.61 -8.00 -9.86
C GLY A 21 38.33 -8.57 -9.24
N HIS A 22 37.26 -8.62 -10.03
CA HIS A 22 36.17 -9.55 -9.77
C HIS A 22 36.57 -10.92 -10.30
N ARG A 23 36.84 -11.84 -9.37
CA ARG A 23 36.80 -13.28 -9.65
C ARG A 23 35.41 -13.60 -10.21
N GLN A 24 35.37 -14.06 -11.45
CA GLN A 24 34.22 -14.77 -12.00
C GLN A 24 33.85 -15.91 -11.04
N PRO A 25 32.56 -16.12 -10.72
CA PRO A 25 32.15 -17.37 -10.11
C PRO A 25 32.43 -18.47 -11.12
N VAL A 26 33.19 -19.47 -10.69
CA VAL A 26 33.42 -20.72 -11.39
C VAL A 26 32.07 -21.27 -11.86
N GLU A 27 31.98 -21.59 -13.15
CA GLU A 27 30.88 -22.33 -13.78
C GLU A 27 30.77 -23.72 -13.13
N GLU A 28 30.16 -23.81 -11.95
CA GLU A 28 29.52 -25.04 -11.52
C GLU A 28 28.14 -25.09 -12.18
N ASN A 29 27.92 -26.13 -12.99
CA ASN A 29 26.68 -26.46 -13.69
C ASN A 29 25.44 -26.38 -12.76
N TYR A 30 24.76 -25.24 -12.75
CA TYR A 30 23.37 -25.12 -12.30
C TYR A 30 22.50 -24.79 -13.50
N GLY A 31 22.28 -25.80 -14.35
CA GLY A 31 21.51 -25.69 -15.58
C GLY A 31 20.08 -25.26 -15.31
N GLY A 32 19.80 -23.96 -15.44
CA GLY A 32 18.46 -23.45 -15.23
C GLY A 32 18.34 -21.95 -15.00
N LEU A 33 19.41 -21.21 -14.69
CA LEU A 33 19.36 -19.73 -14.63
C LEU A 33 19.77 -19.10 -15.96
N HIS A 34 19.07 -18.05 -16.36
CA HIS A 34 19.36 -17.30 -17.57
C HIS A 34 19.58 -15.83 -17.26
N TYR A 35 20.73 -15.31 -17.67
CA TYR A 35 21.13 -13.93 -17.51
C TYR A 35 21.19 -13.22 -18.86
N ARG A 36 20.82 -11.94 -18.87
CA ARG A 36 21.03 -11.00 -19.99
C ARG A 36 21.63 -9.74 -19.41
N ASP A 37 22.77 -9.29 -19.93
CA ASP A 37 23.48 -8.10 -19.44
C ASP A 37 23.71 -8.10 -17.92
N ASN A 38 24.16 -9.24 -17.38
CA ASN A 38 24.33 -9.50 -15.94
C ASN A 38 23.05 -9.39 -15.08
N LYS A 39 21.87 -9.35 -15.68
CA LYS A 39 20.58 -9.39 -14.98
C LYS A 39 19.91 -10.73 -15.15
N LEU A 40 19.43 -11.30 -14.05
CA LEU A 40 18.65 -12.54 -14.05
C LEU A 40 17.30 -12.29 -14.74
N VAL A 41 17.07 -12.96 -15.87
CA VAL A 41 15.85 -12.82 -16.70
C VAL A 41 14.88 -13.96 -16.45
N SER A 42 15.36 -15.19 -16.34
CA SER A 42 14.51 -16.35 -16.08
C SER A 42 15.26 -17.47 -15.37
N GLY A 43 14.50 -18.41 -14.79
CA GLY A 43 15.09 -19.69 -14.45
C GLY A 43 14.12 -20.77 -14.00
N SER A 44 14.62 -22.00 -13.83
CA SER A 44 13.85 -23.06 -13.19
C SER A 44 13.57 -22.73 -11.72
N LEU A 45 12.49 -23.27 -11.17
CA LEU A 45 12.13 -23.03 -9.78
C LEU A 45 13.24 -23.49 -8.83
N GLU A 46 13.82 -24.65 -9.11
CA GLU A 46 14.87 -25.28 -8.32
C GLU A 46 16.14 -24.41 -8.31
N ALA A 47 16.56 -23.90 -9.46
CA ALA A 47 17.74 -23.05 -9.56
C ALA A 47 17.55 -21.69 -8.88
N LEU A 48 16.33 -21.12 -8.96
CA LEU A 48 16.01 -19.88 -8.25
C LEU A 48 15.96 -20.07 -6.72
N ILE A 49 15.45 -21.21 -6.24
CA ILE A 49 15.47 -21.54 -4.80
C ILE A 49 16.93 -21.74 -4.34
N GLN A 50 17.76 -22.42 -5.12
CA GLN A 50 19.19 -22.58 -4.81
C GLN A 50 19.89 -21.22 -4.75
N LEU A 51 19.58 -20.30 -5.67
CA LEU A 51 20.11 -18.93 -5.65
C LEU A 51 19.68 -18.14 -4.40
N LEU A 52 18.55 -18.47 -3.77
CA LEU A 52 18.12 -17.85 -2.52
C LEU A 52 18.91 -18.37 -1.30
N VAL A 53 19.52 -19.55 -1.40
CA VAL A 53 20.17 -20.21 -0.26
C VAL A 53 21.62 -19.70 -0.13
N PRO A 54 22.00 -19.08 1.00
CA PRO A 54 23.38 -18.65 1.19
C PRO A 54 24.33 -19.85 1.27
N THR A 55 25.60 -19.65 0.92
CA THR A 55 26.67 -20.64 1.14
C THR A 55 27.81 -19.99 1.92
N VAL A 56 28.91 -20.72 2.18
CA VAL A 56 30.07 -20.16 2.88
C VAL A 56 30.64 -18.95 2.13
N ASP A 57 30.67 -19.00 0.80
CA ASP A 57 31.28 -17.96 -0.05
C ASP A 57 30.25 -17.04 -0.73
N TYR A 58 28.96 -17.37 -0.66
CA TYR A 58 27.90 -16.62 -1.33
C TYR A 58 26.83 -16.11 -0.36
N TYR A 59 26.27 -14.94 -0.64
CA TYR A 59 25.03 -14.44 -0.05
C TYR A 59 24.21 -13.77 -1.14
N PRO A 60 22.90 -14.05 -1.25
CA PRO A 60 22.08 -13.45 -2.30
C PRO A 60 21.90 -11.95 -2.13
N ASP A 61 21.83 -11.24 -3.26
CA ASP A 61 21.56 -9.81 -3.24
C ASP A 61 20.22 -9.52 -2.57
N ARG A 62 20.16 -8.47 -1.74
CA ARG A 62 18.93 -8.08 -1.04
C ARG A 62 17.76 -7.82 -2.00
N SER A 63 18.06 -7.25 -3.16
CA SER A 63 17.06 -7.01 -4.21
C SER A 63 16.51 -8.34 -4.75
N TYR A 64 17.36 -9.36 -4.91
CA TYR A 64 16.94 -10.70 -5.30
C TYR A 64 16.11 -11.37 -4.21
N ILE A 65 16.57 -11.35 -2.95
CA ILE A 65 15.84 -11.90 -1.79
C ILE A 65 14.44 -11.30 -1.75
N PHE A 66 14.33 -9.97 -1.78
CA PHE A 66 13.05 -9.28 -1.78
C PHE A 66 12.16 -9.71 -2.97
N THR A 67 12.71 -9.66 -4.18
CA THR A 67 11.98 -9.96 -5.42
C THR A 67 11.47 -11.41 -5.45
N PHE A 68 12.33 -12.36 -5.12
CA PHE A 68 11.98 -13.78 -5.11
C PHE A 68 10.99 -14.10 -3.98
N LEU A 69 11.22 -13.59 -2.77
CA LEU A 69 10.27 -13.80 -1.67
C LEU A 69 8.91 -13.18 -2.01
N LEU A 70 8.85 -11.96 -2.55
CA LEU A 70 7.62 -11.29 -2.98
C LEU A 70 6.86 -12.12 -4.01
N SER A 71 7.53 -12.43 -5.13
CA SER A 71 6.93 -13.05 -6.32
C SER A 71 6.67 -14.54 -6.18
N SER A 72 7.40 -15.25 -5.31
CA SER A 72 7.21 -16.70 -5.12
C SER A 72 5.78 -17.06 -4.75
N ARG A 73 5.06 -16.19 -4.05
CA ARG A 73 3.62 -16.35 -3.71
C ARG A 73 2.69 -16.55 -4.91
N LEU A 74 3.13 -16.21 -6.11
CA LEU A 74 2.38 -16.44 -7.35
C LEU A 74 2.48 -17.88 -7.88
N PHE A 75 3.39 -18.69 -7.36
CA PHE A 75 3.65 -20.05 -7.87
C PHE A 75 4.19 -21.05 -6.83
N LEU A 76 4.44 -20.64 -5.59
CA LEU A 76 4.94 -21.46 -4.48
C LEU A 76 4.44 -20.90 -3.14
N HIS A 77 3.98 -21.78 -2.25
CA HIS A 77 3.58 -21.35 -0.92
C HIS A 77 4.79 -20.98 -0.04
N PRO A 78 4.70 -19.94 0.82
CA PRO A 78 5.80 -19.56 1.70
C PRO A 78 6.31 -20.71 2.59
N PHE A 79 5.42 -21.55 3.14
CA PHE A 79 5.82 -22.69 3.98
C PHE A 79 6.57 -23.79 3.20
N GLU A 80 6.22 -24.00 1.93
CA GLU A 80 6.94 -24.93 1.05
C GLU A 80 8.32 -24.38 0.71
N LEU A 81 8.41 -23.08 0.40
CA LEU A 81 9.68 -22.41 0.16
C LEU A 81 10.59 -22.50 1.40
N MET A 82 10.06 -22.18 2.58
CA MET A 82 10.82 -22.25 3.83
C MET A 82 11.34 -23.66 4.09
N SER A 83 10.51 -24.68 3.86
CA SER A 83 10.92 -26.09 4.02
C SER A 83 12.08 -26.46 3.08
N ARG A 84 12.02 -26.03 1.81
CA ARG A 84 13.09 -26.25 0.82
C ARG A 84 14.37 -25.50 1.17
N VAL A 85 14.26 -24.23 1.59
CA VAL A 85 15.40 -23.42 2.05
C VAL A 85 16.06 -24.07 3.27
N CYS A 86 15.27 -24.48 4.26
CA CYS A 86 15.78 -25.17 5.45
C CYS A 86 16.53 -26.45 5.09
N TYR A 87 15.97 -27.27 4.20
CA TYR A 87 16.59 -28.49 3.72
C TYR A 87 17.93 -28.22 3.00
N LEU A 88 17.96 -27.24 2.10
CA LEU A 88 19.18 -26.88 1.36
C LEU A 88 20.26 -26.27 2.28
N CYS A 89 19.87 -25.48 3.27
CA CYS A 89 20.79 -24.88 4.24
C CYS A 89 21.49 -25.92 5.13
N VAL A 90 20.77 -26.97 5.56
CA VAL A 90 21.25 -27.89 6.61
C VAL A 90 21.49 -29.31 6.12
N ASP A 91 20.56 -29.87 5.36
CA ASP A 91 20.54 -31.31 5.05
C ASP A 91 21.24 -31.65 3.73
N HIS A 92 21.16 -30.79 2.71
CA HIS A 92 21.80 -31.02 1.41
C HIS A 92 23.35 -31.06 1.49
N HIS A 93 23.93 -30.41 2.50
CA HIS A 93 25.37 -30.23 2.63
C HIS A 93 26.04 -31.15 3.66
N ARG A 94 25.29 -32.13 4.20
CA ARG A 94 25.80 -33.09 5.18
C ARG A 94 26.70 -34.10 4.50
N VAL A 95 27.92 -34.23 5.01
CA VAL A 95 28.91 -35.21 4.53
C VAL A 95 28.84 -36.49 5.36
N GLY A 96 28.09 -36.48 6.47
CA GLY A 96 27.91 -37.63 7.36
C GLY A 96 28.95 -37.73 8.48
N ASP A 97 30.00 -36.88 8.44
CA ASP A 97 30.94 -36.69 9.55
C ASP A 97 30.44 -35.57 10.50
N PRO A 98 30.12 -35.89 11.78
CA PRO A 98 29.55 -34.92 12.71
C PRO A 98 30.41 -33.68 12.98
N GLN A 99 31.74 -33.80 12.94
CA GLN A 99 32.64 -32.67 13.23
C GLN A 99 32.74 -31.71 12.05
N THR A 100 32.87 -32.24 10.84
CA THR A 100 32.89 -31.46 9.60
C THR A 100 31.55 -30.78 9.36
N ASP A 101 30.43 -31.49 9.55
CA ASP A 101 29.09 -30.93 9.44
C ASP A 101 28.89 -29.78 10.45
N LYS A 102 29.35 -29.95 11.70
CA LYS A 102 29.27 -28.91 12.73
C LYS A 102 30.08 -27.67 12.38
N LYS A 103 31.30 -27.83 11.86
CA LYS A 103 32.14 -26.71 11.42
C LYS A 103 31.49 -25.94 10.28
N ARG A 104 30.94 -26.65 9.29
CA ARG A 104 30.28 -26.03 8.13
C ARG A 104 29.02 -25.27 8.53
N ILE A 105 28.19 -25.86 9.40
CA ILE A 105 27.00 -25.19 9.96
C ILE A 105 27.39 -23.90 10.68
N ARG A 106 28.49 -23.91 11.45
CA ARG A 106 28.98 -22.72 12.14
C ARG A 106 29.39 -21.59 11.18
N GLU A 107 29.98 -21.91 10.03
CA GLU A 107 30.41 -20.92 9.03
C GLU A 107 29.22 -20.29 8.28
N ILE A 108 28.18 -21.08 7.97
CA ILE A 108 27.00 -20.61 7.24
C ILE A 108 25.90 -20.02 8.14
N ALA A 109 25.86 -20.37 9.42
CA ALA A 109 24.80 -19.96 10.36
C ALA A 109 24.52 -18.45 10.38
N PRO A 110 25.52 -17.54 10.41
CA PRO A 110 25.26 -16.10 10.40
C PRO A 110 24.48 -15.64 9.16
N LYS A 111 24.76 -16.24 7.99
CA LYS A 111 24.08 -15.94 6.74
C LYS A 111 22.65 -16.49 6.72
N ILE A 112 22.41 -17.66 7.29
CA ILE A 112 21.05 -18.21 7.46
C ILE A 112 20.23 -17.29 8.37
N VAL A 113 20.80 -16.86 9.49
CA VAL A 113 20.15 -15.91 10.40
C VAL A 113 19.84 -14.59 9.69
N GLN A 114 20.75 -14.10 8.85
CA GLN A 114 20.53 -12.89 8.06
C GLN A 114 19.36 -13.05 7.09
N LEU A 115 19.32 -14.12 6.29
CA LEU A 115 18.22 -14.40 5.36
C LEU A 115 16.87 -14.49 6.08
N LEU A 116 16.82 -15.19 7.22
CA LEU A 116 15.60 -15.32 8.01
C LEU A 116 15.18 -14.00 8.67
N THR A 117 16.14 -13.15 9.01
CA THR A 117 15.85 -11.79 9.51
C THR A 117 15.22 -10.96 8.40
N GLU A 118 15.80 -10.96 7.19
CA GLU A 118 15.24 -10.26 6.04
C GLU A 118 13.82 -10.75 5.69
N TRP A 119 13.58 -12.06 5.74
CA TRP A 119 12.25 -12.63 5.52
C TRP A 119 11.26 -12.22 6.62
N THR A 120 11.61 -12.37 7.90
CA THR A 120 10.70 -12.05 9.03
C THR A 120 10.41 -10.56 9.17
N GLU A 121 11.36 -9.70 8.80
CA GLU A 121 11.16 -8.25 8.81
C GLU A 121 10.30 -7.80 7.61
N THR A 122 10.52 -8.37 6.43
CA THR A 122 9.81 -7.97 5.20
C THR A 122 8.40 -8.54 5.13
N PHE A 123 8.22 -9.83 5.47
CA PHE A 123 6.97 -10.57 5.33
C PHE A 123 6.56 -11.25 6.66
N PRO A 124 6.32 -10.49 7.73
CA PRO A 124 5.98 -11.05 9.04
C PRO A 124 4.72 -11.92 8.99
N TYR A 125 3.75 -11.56 8.14
CA TYR A 125 2.47 -12.26 8.00
C TYR A 125 2.59 -13.71 7.56
N ASP A 126 3.64 -14.10 6.84
CA ASP A 126 3.86 -15.51 6.48
C ASP A 126 3.98 -16.39 7.73
N PHE A 127 4.49 -15.84 8.83
CA PHE A 127 4.73 -16.55 10.09
C PHE A 127 3.51 -16.63 11.00
N ARG A 128 2.33 -16.18 10.54
CA ARG A 128 1.04 -16.57 11.13
C ARG A 128 0.69 -18.04 10.80
N ASP A 129 1.26 -18.59 9.73
CA ASP A 129 1.13 -20.01 9.41
C ASP A 129 1.96 -20.85 10.42
N GLU A 130 1.32 -21.83 11.05
CA GLU A 130 1.97 -22.70 12.04
C GLU A 130 3.15 -23.48 11.46
N ARG A 131 3.11 -23.83 10.17
CA ARG A 131 4.18 -24.57 9.48
C ARG A 131 5.40 -23.67 9.26
N MET A 132 5.19 -22.40 8.93
CA MET A 132 6.26 -21.40 8.86
C MET A 132 6.93 -21.22 10.21
N MET A 133 6.12 -21.00 11.27
CA MET A 133 6.64 -20.81 12.63
C MET A 133 7.36 -22.06 13.15
N ARG A 134 6.84 -23.27 12.85
CA ARG A 134 7.50 -24.54 13.20
C ARG A 134 8.85 -24.68 12.51
N SER A 135 8.94 -24.38 11.22
CA SER A 135 10.18 -24.44 10.46
C SER A 135 11.24 -23.47 11.00
N LEU A 136 10.84 -22.27 11.41
CA LEU A 136 11.72 -21.28 12.03
C LEU A 136 12.27 -21.76 13.38
N LYS A 137 11.42 -22.38 14.22
CA LYS A 137 11.83 -22.96 15.51
C LYS A 137 12.75 -24.16 15.32
N GLU A 138 12.45 -25.03 14.37
CA GLU A 138 13.30 -26.18 14.01
C GLU A 138 14.69 -25.71 13.55
N MET A 139 14.74 -24.68 12.71
CA MET A 139 16.01 -24.08 12.29
C MET A 139 16.80 -23.52 13.48
N THR A 140 16.12 -22.92 14.46
CA THR A 140 16.78 -22.43 15.69
C THR A 140 17.45 -23.57 16.45
N HIS A 141 16.80 -24.74 16.56
CA HIS A 141 17.40 -25.92 17.19
C HIS A 141 18.58 -26.47 16.38
N ARG A 142 18.48 -26.52 15.06
CA ARG A 142 19.56 -27.01 14.18
C ARG A 142 20.81 -26.13 14.22
N LEU A 143 20.63 -24.81 14.22
CA LEU A 143 21.75 -23.85 14.34
C LEU A 143 22.37 -23.83 15.74
N ALA A 144 21.59 -24.14 16.78
CA ALA A 144 22.10 -24.22 18.16
C ALA A 144 23.19 -25.27 18.36
N PHE A 145 23.24 -26.32 17.54
CA PHE A 145 24.30 -27.32 17.59
C PHE A 145 25.65 -26.81 17.04
N GLY A 146 25.66 -25.74 16.24
CA GLY A 146 26.85 -25.22 15.57
C GLY A 146 27.43 -23.92 16.17
N ASP A 147 26.59 -23.02 16.69
CA ASP A 147 27.02 -21.68 17.14
C ASP A 147 26.06 -21.03 18.17
N GLU A 148 26.58 -20.70 19.35
CA GLU A 148 25.86 -20.05 20.45
C GLU A 148 25.41 -18.62 20.11
N LEU A 149 26.20 -17.89 19.31
CA LEU A 149 25.87 -16.53 18.88
C LEU A 149 24.66 -16.51 17.93
N SER A 150 24.67 -17.40 16.93
CA SER A 150 23.56 -17.59 15.99
C SER A 150 22.29 -18.05 16.70
N ARG A 151 22.39 -18.91 17.72
CA ARG A 151 21.25 -19.29 18.58
C ARG A 151 20.62 -18.07 19.25
N ARG A 152 21.44 -17.21 19.88
CA ARG A 152 20.94 -15.97 20.51
C ARG A 152 20.37 -14.99 19.50
N ALA A 153 20.94 -14.92 18.29
CA ALA A 153 20.41 -14.10 17.21
C ALA A 153 19.03 -14.60 16.75
N MET A 154 18.85 -15.91 16.56
CA MET A 154 17.56 -16.52 16.23
C MET A 154 16.50 -16.29 17.33
N GLN A 155 16.87 -16.40 18.60
CA GLN A 155 15.96 -16.11 19.71
C GLN A 155 15.49 -14.65 19.68
N ARG A 156 16.40 -13.70 19.45
CA ARG A 156 16.06 -12.27 19.29
C ARG A 156 15.18 -12.03 18.08
N LEU A 157 15.46 -12.69 16.95
CA LEU A 157 14.65 -12.64 15.73
C LEU A 157 13.22 -13.11 16.00
N ILE A 158 13.04 -14.27 16.63
CA ILE A 158 11.70 -14.80 16.98
C ILE A 158 10.97 -13.83 17.91
N GLN A 159 11.65 -13.27 18.92
CA GLN A 159 11.05 -12.28 19.82
C GLN A 159 10.60 -11.02 19.08
N ARG A 160 11.41 -10.49 18.16
CA ARG A 160 11.05 -9.33 17.33
C ARG A 160 9.86 -9.62 16.43
N LEU A 161 9.86 -10.78 15.79
CA LEU A 161 8.76 -11.24 14.94
C LEU A 161 7.45 -11.34 15.73
N LEU A 162 7.47 -11.98 16.90
CA LEU A 162 6.28 -12.12 17.75
C LEU A 162 5.73 -10.76 18.18
N ARG A 163 6.61 -9.82 18.61
CA ARG A 163 6.19 -8.45 18.93
C ARG A 163 5.54 -7.76 17.74
N LYS A 164 6.15 -7.87 16.55
CA LYS A 164 5.61 -7.29 15.31
C LYS A 164 4.24 -7.88 14.98
N LEU A 165 4.10 -9.21 15.05
CA LEU A 165 2.82 -9.90 14.81
C LEU A 165 1.74 -9.49 15.81
N THR A 166 2.10 -9.28 17.08
CA THR A 166 1.17 -8.75 18.10
C THR A 166 0.70 -7.35 17.74
N THR A 167 1.60 -6.42 17.38
CA THR A 167 1.25 -5.06 16.96
C THR A 167 0.33 -5.07 15.74
N LEU A 168 0.66 -5.88 14.72
CA LEU A 168 -0.19 -6.04 13.53
C LEU A 168 -1.58 -6.60 13.89
N GLY A 169 -1.65 -7.58 14.78
CA GLY A 169 -2.93 -8.14 15.24
C GLY A 169 -3.80 -7.13 16.01
N GLN A 170 -3.19 -6.35 16.90
CA GLN A 170 -3.89 -5.29 17.64
C GLN A 170 -4.46 -4.21 16.71
N TYR A 171 -3.69 -3.83 15.68
CA TYR A 171 -4.14 -2.87 14.68
C TYR A 171 -5.34 -3.40 13.88
N GLU A 172 -5.28 -4.65 13.39
CA GLU A 172 -6.38 -5.28 12.67
C GLU A 172 -7.65 -5.39 13.53
N GLU A 173 -7.51 -5.68 14.82
CA GLU A 173 -8.62 -5.67 15.77
C GLU A 173 -9.21 -4.27 15.96
N SER A 174 -8.36 -3.25 16.07
CA SER A 174 -8.78 -1.85 16.12
C SER A 174 -9.50 -1.40 14.84
N LEU A 175 -9.02 -1.81 13.66
CA LEU A 175 -9.70 -1.53 12.40
C LEU A 175 -11.07 -2.21 12.32
N ALA A 176 -11.16 -3.46 12.74
CA ALA A 176 -12.43 -4.19 12.75
C ALA A 176 -13.45 -3.56 13.71
N THR A 177 -13.02 -3.09 14.88
CA THR A 177 -13.91 -2.40 15.83
C THR A 177 -14.34 -1.03 15.31
N SER A 178 -13.43 -0.25 14.71
CA SER A 178 -13.76 1.04 14.08
C SER A 178 -14.71 0.88 12.89
N SER A 179 -14.49 -0.12 12.03
CA SER A 179 -15.38 -0.42 10.90
C SER A 179 -16.76 -0.87 11.38
N ALA A 180 -16.82 -1.73 12.42
CA ALA A 180 -18.08 -2.13 13.03
C ALA A 180 -18.82 -0.95 13.70
N ALA A 181 -18.10 -0.04 14.36
CA ALA A 181 -18.67 1.18 14.94
C ALA A 181 -19.21 2.12 13.86
N ALA A 182 -18.47 2.31 12.76
CA ALA A 182 -18.92 3.09 11.61
C ALA A 182 -20.19 2.47 10.98
N ALA A 183 -20.22 1.15 10.79
CA ALA A 183 -21.40 0.44 10.28
C ALA A 183 -22.61 0.50 11.25
N ALA A 184 -22.37 0.58 12.56
CA ALA A 184 -23.42 0.78 13.55
C ALA A 184 -24.00 2.21 13.51
N ILE A 185 -23.18 3.22 13.24
CA ILE A 185 -23.60 4.60 13.00
C ILE A 185 -24.37 4.70 11.67
N ASP A 186 -24.00 3.88 10.69
CA ASP A 186 -24.65 3.80 9.38
C ASP A 186 -25.94 2.98 9.35
N ARG A 187 -26.37 2.42 10.49
CA ARG A 187 -27.78 2.00 10.63
C ARG A 187 -28.66 3.20 10.30
N PRO A 188 -29.86 2.98 9.71
CA PRO A 188 -30.73 4.07 9.34
C PRO A 188 -31.21 4.81 10.60
N LEU A 189 -30.46 5.82 11.00
CA LEU A 189 -30.88 6.84 11.92
C LEU A 189 -31.57 7.89 11.05
N ALA A 190 -32.74 8.35 11.48
CA ALA A 190 -33.43 9.43 10.77
C ALA A 190 -32.44 10.56 10.44
N LEU A 191 -32.42 11.02 9.19
CA LEU A 191 -31.51 12.07 8.71
C LEU A 191 -31.45 13.28 9.65
N LYS A 192 -32.59 13.65 10.26
CA LYS A 192 -32.68 14.73 11.25
C LYS A 192 -31.82 14.47 12.49
N SER A 193 -31.75 13.24 12.96
CA SER A 193 -30.91 12.82 14.08
C SER A 193 -29.43 12.86 13.71
N LYS A 194 -29.05 12.38 12.51
CA LYS A 194 -27.67 12.52 12.00
C LYS A 194 -27.29 13.98 11.82
N GLN A 195 -28.16 14.80 11.22
CA GLN A 195 -27.96 16.25 11.09
C GLN A 195 -27.83 16.93 12.46
N GLN A 196 -28.58 16.51 13.47
CA GLN A 196 -28.44 17.02 14.84
C GLN A 196 -27.14 16.54 15.50
N LEU A 197 -26.69 15.31 15.24
CA LEU A 197 -25.44 14.76 15.76
C LEU A 197 -24.23 15.48 15.16
N VAL A 198 -24.20 15.66 13.84
CA VAL A 198 -23.21 16.45 13.10
C VAL A 198 -23.26 17.94 13.48
N ARG A 199 -24.41 18.46 13.94
CA ARG A 199 -24.52 19.84 14.47
C ARG A 199 -24.11 19.95 15.94
N ARG A 200 -24.15 18.85 16.69
CA ARG A 200 -23.70 18.75 18.10
C ARG A 200 -22.21 18.50 18.17
N GLU A 201 -21.69 17.64 17.30
CA GLU A 201 -20.29 17.66 16.90
C GLU A 201 -20.05 18.98 16.17
N GLU A 202 -18.95 19.64 16.47
CA GLU A 202 -18.71 20.99 15.97
C GLU A 202 -18.50 20.92 14.44
N CYS A 203 -19.10 21.85 13.67
CA CYS A 203 -18.80 22.02 12.24
C CYS A 203 -17.28 22.01 12.04
N VAL A 204 -16.78 21.42 10.94
CA VAL A 204 -15.32 21.29 10.70
C VAL A 204 -14.56 22.60 10.97
N LEU A 205 -15.13 23.74 10.58
CA LEU A 205 -14.54 25.07 10.77
C LEU A 205 -14.51 25.58 12.22
N ASN A 206 -15.34 25.03 13.12
CA ASN A 206 -15.28 25.34 14.54
C ASN A 206 -14.26 24.47 15.26
N LEU A 207 -14.05 23.24 14.77
CA LEU A 207 -13.08 22.30 15.31
C LEU A 207 -11.65 22.67 14.89
N CYS A 208 -11.46 22.95 13.60
CA CYS A 208 -10.20 23.29 12.98
C CYS A 208 -10.45 24.24 11.81
N ASP A 209 -10.15 25.52 12.00
CA ASP A 209 -10.25 26.55 10.97
C ASP A 209 -8.96 26.72 10.14
N ASP A 210 -7.89 26.02 10.52
CA ASP A 210 -6.60 26.04 9.84
C ASP A 210 -6.47 24.87 8.83
N PRO A 211 -6.51 25.14 7.51
CA PRO A 211 -6.39 24.11 6.49
C PRO A 211 -5.04 23.38 6.51
N PHE A 212 -3.97 24.03 6.98
CA PHE A 212 -2.64 23.41 7.09
C PHE A 212 -2.67 22.32 8.16
N VAL A 213 -3.19 22.63 9.34
CA VAL A 213 -3.31 21.66 10.45
C VAL A 213 -4.19 20.49 10.02
N PHE A 214 -5.30 20.75 9.34
CA PHE A 214 -6.20 19.70 8.87
C PHE A 214 -5.51 18.77 7.85
N ALA A 215 -4.79 19.32 6.87
CA ALA A 215 -4.01 18.52 5.91
C ALA A 215 -2.90 17.69 6.57
N GLN A 216 -2.27 18.23 7.62
CA GLN A 216 -1.30 17.48 8.43
C GLN A 216 -1.94 16.31 9.18
N GLN A 217 -3.15 16.48 9.74
CA GLN A 217 -3.87 15.41 10.42
C GLN A 217 -4.35 14.33 9.43
N LEU A 218 -4.81 14.72 8.23
CA LEU A 218 -5.08 13.76 7.14
C LEU A 218 -3.82 12.96 6.81
N THR A 219 -2.67 13.63 6.71
CA THR A 219 -1.38 12.99 6.42
C THR A 219 -0.96 12.01 7.51
N HIS A 220 -1.20 12.32 8.79
CA HIS A 220 -1.01 11.35 9.90
C HIS A 220 -1.80 10.07 9.69
N ILE A 221 -3.09 10.18 9.38
CA ILE A 221 -3.97 9.01 9.18
C ILE A 221 -3.50 8.20 7.96
N GLU A 222 -3.16 8.88 6.87
CA GLU A 222 -2.66 8.24 5.64
C GLU A 222 -1.39 7.44 5.92
N MET A 223 -0.39 8.07 6.54
CA MET A 223 0.90 7.42 6.83
C MET A 223 0.76 6.28 7.84
N GLU A 224 -0.09 6.43 8.86
CA GLU A 224 -0.40 5.35 9.79
C GLU A 224 -0.97 4.14 9.03
N ARG A 225 -2.04 4.32 8.25
CA ARG A 225 -2.67 3.22 7.50
C ARG A 225 -1.71 2.58 6.50
N LEU A 226 -0.93 3.38 5.76
CA LEU A 226 0.07 2.89 4.82
C LEU A 226 1.15 2.03 5.48
N SER A 227 1.56 2.37 6.72
CA SER A 227 2.60 1.63 7.45
C SER A 227 2.22 0.17 7.74
N TYR A 228 0.91 -0.13 7.77
CA TYR A 228 0.38 -1.47 8.01
C TYR A 228 0.19 -2.29 6.73
N ILE A 229 0.21 -1.67 5.54
CA ILE A 229 0.05 -2.40 4.26
C ILE A 229 1.32 -3.21 3.97
N GLY A 230 1.19 -4.53 4.00
CA GLY A 230 2.26 -5.48 3.70
C GLY A 230 2.56 -5.60 2.20
N PRO A 231 3.83 -5.81 1.78
CA PRO A 231 4.17 -6.02 0.37
C PRO A 231 3.45 -7.23 -0.26
N GLU A 232 3.16 -8.26 0.53
CA GLU A 232 2.40 -9.43 0.08
C GLU A 232 0.92 -9.13 -0.20
N GLU A 233 0.36 -8.04 0.32
CA GLU A 233 -1.03 -7.64 0.05
C GLU A 233 -1.22 -7.23 -1.41
N PHE A 234 -0.20 -6.62 -2.04
CA PHE A 234 -0.23 -6.30 -3.47
C PHE A 234 -0.35 -7.58 -4.31
N VAL A 235 0.49 -8.59 -4.04
CA VAL A 235 0.44 -9.87 -4.76
C VAL A 235 -0.89 -10.58 -4.54
N ARG A 236 -1.43 -10.54 -3.32
CA ARG A 236 -2.74 -11.12 -2.97
C ARG A 236 -3.89 -10.44 -3.70
N ALA A 237 -3.88 -9.12 -3.82
CA ALA A 237 -4.92 -8.35 -4.49
C ALA A 237 -5.13 -8.78 -5.95
N PHE A 238 -4.07 -9.25 -6.62
CA PHE A 238 -4.15 -9.72 -8.01
C PHE A 238 -4.46 -11.22 -8.11
N ALA A 239 -4.02 -12.03 -7.13
CA ALA A 239 -4.24 -13.47 -7.14
C ALA A 239 -5.73 -13.88 -6.92
N GLN A 240 -6.55 -13.02 -6.30
CA GLN A 240 -7.96 -13.30 -6.00
C GLN A 240 -8.88 -13.38 -7.23
N LYS A 241 -8.44 -12.92 -8.41
CA LYS A 241 -9.29 -12.77 -9.61
C LYS A 241 -9.13 -13.85 -10.68
N ARG A 242 -8.56 -15.03 -10.40
CA ARG A 242 -8.57 -16.16 -11.36
C ARG A 242 -9.79 -17.07 -11.17
N PRO A 243 -10.85 -16.96 -12.01
CA PRO A 243 -12.08 -17.75 -11.83
C PRO A 243 -12.00 -19.18 -12.37
N SER A 244 -10.87 -19.63 -12.92
CA SER A 244 -10.80 -20.86 -13.73
C SER A 244 -10.03 -22.05 -13.14
N ASP A 245 -9.41 -21.93 -11.96
CA ASP A 245 -8.72 -23.08 -11.36
C ASP A 245 -9.55 -23.69 -10.21
N ASN A 246 -10.03 -24.91 -10.42
CA ASN A 246 -10.61 -25.80 -9.39
C ASN A 246 -9.59 -26.18 -8.28
N HIS A 247 -8.39 -25.62 -8.30
CA HIS A 247 -7.50 -25.58 -7.15
C HIS A 247 -8.01 -24.51 -6.18
N LYS A 248 -8.64 -24.96 -5.09
CA LYS A 248 -8.97 -24.22 -3.87
C LYS A 248 -8.24 -22.87 -3.82
N SER A 249 -8.99 -21.75 -3.96
CA SER A 249 -8.54 -20.38 -3.70
C SER A 249 -7.44 -20.37 -2.64
N PHE A 250 -6.19 -20.12 -3.06
CA PHE A 250 -4.99 -20.27 -2.23
C PHE A 250 -4.90 -19.29 -1.05
N PHE A 251 -5.95 -18.51 -0.80
CA PHE A 251 -6.04 -17.51 0.25
C PHE A 251 -7.39 -17.62 0.96
N SER A 252 -7.35 -17.65 2.29
CA SER A 252 -8.52 -17.87 3.15
C SER A 252 -9.55 -16.76 2.98
N LYS A 253 -10.82 -17.17 2.90
CA LYS A 253 -11.95 -16.27 3.17
C LYS A 253 -11.84 -15.79 4.63
N ARG A 254 -11.48 -14.52 4.86
CA ARG A 254 -11.99 -13.58 5.91
C ARG A 254 -10.93 -12.61 6.50
N LYS A 255 -11.49 -11.49 7.00
CA LYS A 255 -10.94 -10.27 7.63
C LYS A 255 -10.51 -9.22 6.61
N ALA A 256 -11.07 -8.01 6.74
CA ALA A 256 -10.75 -6.87 5.89
C ALA A 256 -9.23 -6.70 5.82
N SER A 257 -8.69 -6.69 4.61
CA SER A 257 -7.26 -6.42 4.39
C SER A 257 -6.93 -4.98 4.76
N ASN A 258 -5.66 -4.68 5.09
CA ASN A 258 -5.24 -3.30 5.31
C ASN A 258 -5.45 -2.48 4.03
N LEU A 259 -5.31 -3.14 2.87
CA LEU A 259 -5.65 -2.60 1.56
C LEU A 259 -7.11 -2.13 1.45
N GLU A 260 -8.07 -2.98 1.83
CA GLU A 260 -9.50 -2.63 1.83
C GLU A 260 -9.79 -1.51 2.82
N ALA A 261 -9.25 -1.57 4.03
CA ALA A 261 -9.40 -0.51 5.04
C ALA A 261 -8.83 0.84 4.58
N TYR A 262 -7.80 0.82 3.73
CA TYR A 262 -7.22 2.02 3.14
C TYR A 262 -8.06 2.57 1.97
N VAL A 263 -8.71 1.71 1.19
CA VAL A 263 -9.72 2.14 0.20
C VAL A 263 -10.96 2.71 0.90
N GLU A 264 -11.41 2.09 1.99
CA GLU A 264 -12.50 2.61 2.82
C GLU A 264 -12.18 3.98 3.41
N TRP A 265 -10.91 4.24 3.78
CA TRP A 265 -10.46 5.58 4.19
C TRP A 265 -10.71 6.63 3.11
N PHE A 266 -10.26 6.35 1.88
CA PHE A 266 -10.41 7.24 0.75
C PHE A 266 -11.88 7.58 0.50
N ASN A 267 -12.75 6.56 0.52
CA ASN A 267 -14.18 6.73 0.35
C ASN A 267 -14.76 7.57 1.49
N ARG A 268 -14.46 7.21 2.75
CA ARG A 268 -14.91 7.94 3.93
C ARG A 268 -14.54 9.42 3.84
N LEU A 269 -13.29 9.75 3.51
CA LEU A 269 -12.84 11.13 3.37
C LEU A 269 -13.61 11.87 2.26
N SER A 270 -13.83 11.22 1.12
CA SER A 270 -14.60 11.80 0.00
C SER A 270 -16.02 12.14 0.42
N TYR A 271 -16.71 11.21 1.10
CA TYR A 271 -18.08 11.43 1.57
C TYR A 271 -18.12 12.39 2.78
N LEU A 272 -17.11 12.43 3.65
CA LEU A 272 -17.00 13.39 4.75
C LEU A 272 -16.91 14.82 4.20
N THR A 273 -16.05 15.06 3.21
CA THR A 273 -15.96 16.34 2.51
C THR A 273 -17.32 16.76 1.94
N ALA A 274 -18.00 15.85 1.23
CA ALA A 274 -19.33 16.15 0.68
C ALA A 274 -20.37 16.43 1.78
N THR A 275 -20.31 15.69 2.90
CA THR A 275 -21.20 15.86 4.06
C THR A 275 -21.02 17.25 4.66
N GLU A 276 -19.79 17.64 4.97
CA GLU A 276 -19.48 18.95 5.56
C GLU A 276 -19.90 20.12 4.66
N ILE A 277 -19.80 19.96 3.34
CA ILE A 277 -20.24 21.01 2.39
C ILE A 277 -21.77 21.10 2.29
N CYS A 278 -22.47 19.96 2.27
CA CYS A 278 -23.92 19.93 2.11
C CYS A 278 -24.69 20.31 3.38
N MET A 279 -24.02 20.21 4.54
CA MET A 279 -24.65 20.35 5.86
C MET A 279 -25.06 21.76 6.28
N PRO A 280 -24.26 22.82 6.05
CA PRO A 280 -24.62 24.15 6.48
C PRO A 280 -25.87 24.70 5.77
N VAL A 281 -26.87 25.10 6.56
CA VAL A 281 -28.12 25.68 6.02
C VAL A 281 -27.86 27.03 5.32
N LYS A 282 -26.93 27.82 5.87
CA LYS A 282 -26.61 29.15 5.35
C LYS A 282 -25.61 29.07 4.20
N LYS A 283 -26.00 29.56 3.02
CA LYS A 283 -25.14 29.62 1.81
C LYS A 283 -23.76 30.23 2.05
N LYS A 284 -23.66 31.32 2.81
CA LYS A 284 -22.36 31.96 3.14
C LYS A 284 -21.43 31.02 3.92
N HIS A 285 -21.99 30.18 4.78
CA HIS A 285 -21.20 29.23 5.56
C HIS A 285 -20.74 28.06 4.70
N ARG A 286 -21.61 27.52 3.82
CA ARG A 286 -21.21 26.50 2.83
C ARG A 286 -20.06 26.95 1.94
N ALA A 287 -20.11 28.21 1.46
CA ALA A 287 -19.03 28.76 0.64
C ALA A 287 -17.69 28.75 1.39
N ARG A 288 -17.67 29.09 2.69
CA ARG A 288 -16.46 29.00 3.52
C ARG A 288 -15.95 27.57 3.70
N VAL A 289 -16.85 26.60 3.86
CA VAL A 289 -16.46 25.19 3.96
C VAL A 289 -15.86 24.70 2.64
N LEU A 290 -16.42 25.10 1.49
CA LEU A 290 -15.83 24.84 0.18
C LEU A 290 -14.43 25.44 0.05
N GLU A 291 -14.26 26.73 0.37
CA GLU A 291 -12.96 27.41 0.35
C GLU A 291 -11.94 26.71 1.26
N PHE A 292 -12.35 26.32 2.47
CA PHE A 292 -11.51 25.58 3.39
C PHE A 292 -11.03 24.25 2.79
N PHE A 293 -11.92 23.43 2.22
CA PHE A 293 -11.50 22.17 1.61
C PHE A 293 -10.63 22.36 0.36
N ILE A 294 -10.80 23.45 -0.40
CA ILE A 294 -9.89 23.80 -1.50
C ILE A 294 -8.49 24.09 -0.96
N ASP A 295 -8.39 24.84 0.13
CA ASP A 295 -7.10 25.14 0.76
C ASP A 295 -6.49 23.87 1.39
N VAL A 296 -7.28 23.01 2.04
CA VAL A 296 -6.81 21.69 2.52
C VAL A 296 -6.28 20.84 1.36
N ALA A 297 -6.99 20.78 0.24
CA ALA A 297 -6.56 20.03 -0.94
C ALA A 297 -5.23 20.58 -1.50
N GLN A 298 -5.07 21.90 -1.56
CA GLN A 298 -3.81 22.53 -1.95
C GLN A 298 -2.67 22.14 -1.01
N GLU A 299 -2.91 22.12 0.30
CA GLU A 299 -1.90 21.70 1.27
C GLU A 299 -1.57 20.20 1.20
N CYS A 300 -2.56 19.35 0.91
CA CYS A 300 -2.31 17.95 0.59
C CYS A 300 -1.40 17.82 -0.64
N PHE A 301 -1.60 18.61 -1.70
CA PHE A 301 -0.70 18.62 -2.86
C PHE A 301 0.73 19.06 -2.47
N ASN A 302 0.87 20.12 -1.68
CA ASN A 302 2.17 20.65 -1.24
C ASN A 302 2.96 19.63 -0.40
N ILE A 303 2.29 18.93 0.51
CA ILE A 303 2.87 17.88 1.35
C ILE A 303 3.31 16.66 0.52
N GLY A 304 2.69 16.43 -0.65
CA GLY A 304 2.83 15.17 -1.40
C GLY A 304 1.81 14.11 -0.99
N ASN A 305 0.70 14.52 -0.36
CA ASN A 305 -0.44 13.70 -0.02
C ASN A 305 -1.48 13.68 -1.15
N PHE A 306 -1.17 12.95 -2.22
CA PHE A 306 -2.03 12.88 -3.41
C PHE A 306 -3.29 12.04 -3.19
N ASN A 307 -3.28 11.11 -2.23
CA ASN A 307 -4.46 10.29 -1.92
C ASN A 307 -5.58 11.13 -1.29
N SER A 308 -5.26 11.89 -0.23
CA SER A 308 -6.24 12.79 0.40
C SER A 308 -6.67 13.92 -0.53
N LEU A 309 -5.76 14.48 -1.32
CA LEU A 309 -6.08 15.45 -2.38
C LEU A 309 -7.16 14.89 -3.32
N MET A 310 -6.94 13.68 -3.85
CA MET A 310 -7.89 13.06 -4.77
C MET A 310 -9.22 12.73 -4.10
N ALA A 311 -9.22 12.33 -2.82
CA ALA A 311 -10.44 12.08 -2.06
C ALA A 311 -11.27 13.37 -1.88
N ILE A 312 -10.64 14.49 -1.53
CA ILE A 312 -11.31 15.79 -1.39
C ILE A 312 -11.89 16.24 -2.74
N ILE A 313 -11.11 16.17 -3.83
CA ILE A 313 -11.59 16.47 -5.19
C ILE A 313 -12.79 15.58 -5.54
N THR A 314 -12.70 14.29 -5.22
CA THR A 314 -13.78 13.32 -5.48
C THR A 314 -15.05 13.72 -4.73
N GLY A 315 -14.95 14.07 -3.44
CA GLY A 315 -16.06 14.56 -2.63
C GLY A 315 -16.72 15.82 -3.19
N MET A 316 -15.91 16.79 -3.63
CA MET A 316 -16.40 18.05 -4.21
C MET A 316 -17.05 17.86 -5.60
N ASN A 317 -16.62 16.85 -6.35
CA ASN A 317 -17.18 16.52 -7.66
C ASN A 317 -18.42 15.62 -7.60
N MET A 318 -18.79 15.07 -6.43
CA MET A 318 -20.05 14.33 -6.27
C MET A 318 -21.24 15.21 -6.68
N ASN A 319 -22.28 14.60 -7.25
CA ASN A 319 -23.48 15.33 -7.71
C ASN A 319 -24.12 16.22 -6.63
N PRO A 320 -24.31 15.76 -5.37
CA PRO A 320 -24.83 16.60 -4.29
C PRO A 320 -24.08 17.92 -4.09
N VAL A 321 -22.78 17.96 -4.32
CA VAL A 321 -21.94 19.16 -4.13
C VAL A 321 -21.85 19.98 -5.42
N SER A 322 -21.55 19.35 -6.55
CA SER A 322 -21.34 20.04 -7.84
C SER A 322 -22.60 20.74 -8.37
N ARG A 323 -23.80 20.32 -7.91
CA ARG A 323 -25.08 20.99 -8.24
C ARG A 323 -25.36 22.27 -7.45
N LEU A 324 -24.62 22.59 -6.39
CA LEU A 324 -24.85 23.76 -5.53
C LEU A 324 -24.40 25.08 -6.20
N LYS A 325 -24.91 25.39 -7.40
CA LYS A 325 -24.43 26.48 -8.27
C LYS A 325 -24.44 27.82 -7.56
N LYS A 326 -25.43 28.10 -6.70
CA LYS A 326 -25.51 29.39 -6.00
C LYS A 326 -24.41 29.54 -4.94
N THR A 327 -23.96 28.42 -4.37
CA THR A 327 -22.83 28.40 -3.43
C THR A 327 -21.52 28.50 -4.19
N TRP A 328 -21.31 27.73 -5.26
CA TRP A 328 -20.10 27.80 -6.10
C TRP A 328 -19.85 29.19 -6.68
N ASN A 329 -20.89 29.92 -7.08
CA ASN A 329 -20.77 31.31 -7.55
C ASN A 329 -20.26 32.31 -6.48
N LYS A 330 -20.06 31.88 -5.23
CA LYS A 330 -19.46 32.69 -4.16
C LYS A 330 -18.03 32.32 -3.84
N VAL A 331 -17.50 31.28 -4.44
CA VAL A 331 -16.17 30.72 -4.16
C VAL A 331 -15.26 31.05 -5.34
N ASN A 332 -14.01 31.43 -5.07
CA ASN A 332 -13.01 31.47 -6.12
C ASN A 332 -12.57 30.03 -6.45
N THR A 333 -12.84 29.57 -7.67
CA THR A 333 -12.53 28.21 -8.11
C THR A 333 -11.15 28.05 -8.74
N ASP A 334 -10.38 29.12 -8.97
CA ASP A 334 -9.10 29.06 -9.69
C ASP A 334 -8.16 27.99 -9.12
N LYS A 335 -8.00 27.96 -7.79
CA LYS A 335 -7.19 26.95 -7.08
C LYS A 335 -7.74 25.54 -7.29
N PHE A 336 -9.06 25.39 -7.18
CA PHE A 336 -9.72 24.09 -7.35
C PHE A 336 -9.56 23.57 -8.78
N ASP A 337 -9.75 24.42 -9.78
CA ASP A 337 -9.63 24.06 -11.19
C ASP A 337 -8.18 23.64 -11.54
N ILE A 338 -7.18 24.30 -10.96
CA ILE A 338 -5.77 23.89 -11.06
C ILE A 338 -5.56 22.51 -10.43
N LEU A 339 -6.06 22.26 -9.23
CA LEU A 339 -5.91 20.97 -8.53
C LEU A 339 -6.61 19.83 -9.29
N VAL A 340 -7.80 20.07 -9.83
CA VAL A 340 -8.51 19.14 -10.71
C VAL A 340 -7.68 18.84 -11.95
N HIS A 341 -7.08 19.87 -12.58
CA HIS A 341 -6.21 19.68 -13.73
C HIS A 341 -4.95 18.86 -13.41
N GLN A 342 -4.38 19.03 -12.20
CA GLN A 342 -3.23 18.22 -11.75
C GLN A 342 -3.60 16.74 -11.59
N MET A 343 -4.83 16.44 -11.18
CA MET A 343 -5.32 15.08 -10.95
C MET A 343 -6.12 14.49 -12.13
N ASP A 344 -6.12 15.17 -13.28
CA ASP A 344 -6.91 14.79 -14.45
C ASP A 344 -6.50 13.41 -15.01
N PRO A 345 -7.47 12.52 -15.35
CA PRO A 345 -7.18 11.17 -15.84
C PRO A 345 -6.65 11.12 -17.28
N SER A 346 -6.70 12.22 -18.05
CA SER A 346 -6.27 12.24 -19.45
C SER A 346 -4.80 11.86 -19.60
N SER A 347 -4.46 11.28 -20.75
CA SER A 347 -3.10 10.81 -21.06
C SER A 347 -2.52 9.89 -19.95
N ASN A 348 -3.38 9.05 -19.36
CA ASN A 348 -3.04 8.17 -18.24
C ASN A 348 -2.49 8.94 -17.03
N PHE A 349 -3.19 9.98 -16.60
CA PHE A 349 -2.82 10.81 -15.44
C PHE A 349 -1.44 11.49 -15.60
N TYR A 350 -1.16 12.06 -16.77
CA TYR A 350 0.17 12.62 -17.09
C TYR A 350 0.63 13.69 -16.07
N ASN A 351 -0.25 14.62 -15.71
CA ASN A 351 0.06 15.71 -14.77
C ASN A 351 0.36 15.15 -13.37
N TYR A 352 -0.54 14.34 -12.82
CA TYR A 352 -0.34 13.65 -11.54
C TYR A 352 0.96 12.85 -11.53
N ARG A 353 1.26 12.07 -12.58
CA ARG A 353 2.50 11.28 -12.63
C ARG A 353 3.74 12.17 -12.64
N THR A 354 3.65 13.36 -13.24
CA THR A 354 4.73 14.36 -13.21
C THR A 354 4.91 14.93 -11.81
N ALA A 355 3.81 15.29 -11.13
CA ALA A 355 3.83 15.74 -9.75
C ALA A 355 4.38 14.66 -8.79
N LEU A 356 3.96 13.40 -8.95
CA LEU A 356 4.44 12.26 -8.18
C LEU A 356 5.95 12.07 -8.37
N ARG A 357 6.46 12.11 -9.60
CA ARG A 357 7.93 12.04 -9.85
C ARG A 357 8.68 13.18 -9.15
N GLY A 358 8.13 14.39 -9.18
CA GLY A 358 8.70 15.53 -8.45
C GLY A 358 8.74 15.29 -6.94
N ALA A 359 7.67 14.73 -6.36
CA ALA A 359 7.61 14.37 -4.95
C ALA A 359 8.61 13.25 -4.59
N THR A 360 8.72 12.20 -5.41
CA THR A 360 9.72 11.14 -5.23
C THR A 360 11.14 11.68 -5.27
N GLN A 361 11.44 12.59 -6.21
CA GLN A 361 12.75 13.22 -6.29
C GLN A 361 13.05 14.07 -5.06
N ARG A 362 12.08 14.89 -4.62
CA ARG A 362 12.17 15.68 -3.39
C ARG A 362 12.45 14.81 -2.17
N SER A 363 11.75 13.68 -2.04
CA SER A 363 11.97 12.72 -0.96
C SER A 363 13.38 12.12 -0.98
N SER A 364 13.90 11.81 -2.17
CA SER A 364 15.24 11.24 -2.34
C SER A 364 16.37 12.21 -1.97
N THR A 365 16.15 13.52 -2.10
CA THR A 365 17.13 14.57 -1.77
C THR A 365 16.73 15.37 -0.52
N ALA A 366 15.83 14.83 0.30
CA ALA A 366 15.24 15.53 1.43
C ALA A 366 16.29 15.88 2.51
N HIS A 367 16.18 17.08 3.07
CA HIS A 367 16.94 17.52 4.23
C HIS A 367 16.08 17.51 5.50
N THR A 368 14.76 17.39 5.35
CA THR A 368 13.79 17.33 6.43
C THR A 368 12.87 16.12 6.30
N SER A 369 12.34 15.62 7.41
CA SER A 369 11.37 14.51 7.40
C SER A 369 10.07 14.86 6.66
N GLN A 370 9.73 16.14 6.55
CA GLN A 370 8.54 16.60 5.81
C GLN A 370 8.70 16.42 4.30
N GLU A 371 9.89 16.72 3.77
CA GLU A 371 10.18 16.55 2.34
C GLU A 371 10.18 15.09 1.90
N MET A 372 10.36 14.15 2.84
CA MET A 372 10.34 12.71 2.59
C MET A 372 8.94 12.17 2.30
N ILE A 373 7.87 12.91 2.63
CA ILE A 373 6.49 12.44 2.51
C ILE A 373 6.09 12.30 1.04
N VAL A 374 5.65 11.09 0.69
CA VAL A 374 5.04 10.78 -0.60
C VAL A 374 3.89 9.80 -0.32
N ILE A 375 2.66 10.22 -0.59
CA ILE A 375 1.47 9.37 -0.51
C ILE A 375 0.82 9.38 -1.89
N PRO A 376 0.98 8.31 -2.70
CA PRO A 376 0.47 8.27 -4.06
C PRO A 376 -1.06 8.24 -4.08
N PHE A 377 -1.67 8.63 -5.20
CA PHE A 377 -3.07 8.26 -5.46
C PHE A 377 -3.18 6.73 -5.56
N PHE A 378 -3.63 6.12 -4.48
CA PHE A 378 -3.37 4.72 -4.22
C PHE A 378 -4.14 3.78 -5.15
N SER A 379 -5.37 4.13 -5.53
CA SER A 379 -6.16 3.36 -6.49
C SER A 379 -5.47 3.25 -7.85
N LEU A 380 -4.81 4.32 -8.31
CA LEU A 380 -4.03 4.28 -9.55
C LEU A 380 -2.74 3.47 -9.37
N PHE A 381 -2.07 3.59 -8.22
CA PHE A 381 -0.89 2.79 -7.90
C PHE A 381 -1.19 1.27 -7.92
N ILE A 382 -2.28 0.84 -7.28
CA ILE A 382 -2.74 -0.57 -7.31
C ILE A 382 -3.10 -1.01 -8.73
N LYS A 383 -3.77 -0.15 -9.49
CA LYS A 383 -4.13 -0.41 -10.88
C LYS A 383 -2.88 -0.62 -11.75
N ASP A 384 -1.83 0.18 -11.56
CA ASP A 384 -0.57 0.06 -12.30
C ASP A 384 0.13 -1.27 -12.01
N ILE A 385 0.24 -1.66 -10.73
CA ILE A 385 0.84 -2.94 -10.36
C ILE A 385 0.00 -4.12 -10.88
N TYR A 386 -1.33 -4.02 -10.85
CA TYR A 386 -2.22 -5.02 -11.44
C TYR A 386 -1.93 -5.21 -12.94
N PHE A 387 -1.89 -4.12 -13.71
CA PHE A 387 -1.62 -4.21 -15.15
C PHE A 387 -0.20 -4.68 -15.47
N LEU A 388 0.78 -4.33 -14.65
CA LEU A 388 2.13 -4.87 -14.76
C LEU A 388 2.16 -6.38 -14.53
N ASN A 389 1.35 -6.89 -13.58
CA ASN A 389 1.20 -8.31 -13.37
C ASN A 389 0.46 -9.00 -14.53
N GLU A 390 -0.66 -8.46 -14.99
CA GLU A 390 -1.45 -9.11 -16.05
C GLU A 390 -0.80 -9.00 -17.44
N GLY A 391 -0.01 -7.95 -17.68
CA GLY A 391 0.65 -7.73 -18.97
C GLY A 391 1.77 -8.70 -19.31
N CYS A 392 2.28 -9.46 -18.32
CA CYS A 392 3.40 -10.39 -18.49
C CYS A 392 3.09 -11.78 -17.91
N VAL A 393 3.46 -12.85 -18.63
CA VAL A 393 3.31 -14.23 -18.13
C VAL A 393 4.27 -14.54 -16.98
N ASN A 394 3.80 -15.29 -15.97
CA ASN A 394 4.63 -15.74 -14.84
C ASN A 394 5.66 -16.80 -15.26
N ARG A 395 5.32 -17.62 -16.27
CA ARG A 395 6.19 -18.64 -16.83
C ARG A 395 6.33 -18.43 -18.33
N LEU A 396 7.56 -18.54 -18.81
CA LEU A 396 7.89 -18.51 -20.23
C LEU A 396 7.44 -19.82 -20.90
N PRO A 397 7.34 -19.88 -22.25
CA PRO A 397 6.93 -21.09 -22.98
C PRO A 397 7.80 -22.32 -22.70
N ASN A 398 9.05 -22.14 -22.29
CA ASN A 398 9.97 -23.21 -21.88
C ASN A 398 9.75 -23.71 -20.44
N GLY A 399 8.70 -23.24 -19.75
CA GLY A 399 8.35 -23.62 -18.37
C GLY A 399 9.10 -22.85 -17.28
N GLN A 400 10.10 -22.05 -17.64
CA GLN A 400 10.89 -21.26 -16.69
C GLN A 400 10.10 -20.10 -16.13
N ILE A 401 10.44 -19.71 -14.91
CA ILE A 401 9.88 -18.53 -14.26
C ILE A 401 10.45 -17.27 -14.92
N ASN A 402 9.56 -16.34 -15.29
CA ASN A 402 9.91 -15.05 -15.87
C ASN A 402 10.31 -14.07 -14.76
N PHE A 403 11.60 -14.00 -14.46
CA PHE A 403 12.14 -13.18 -13.38
C PHE A 403 12.27 -11.70 -13.77
N GLU A 404 12.40 -11.38 -15.07
CA GLU A 404 12.36 -10.00 -15.60
C GLU A 404 11.06 -9.28 -15.22
N LYS A 405 9.91 -9.97 -15.35
CA LYS A 405 8.62 -9.47 -14.84
C LYS A 405 8.68 -9.16 -13.34
N PHE A 406 9.28 -10.05 -12.56
CA PHE A 406 9.30 -9.92 -11.11
C PHE A 406 10.21 -8.79 -10.63
N TRP A 407 11.29 -8.49 -11.35
CA TRP A 407 12.08 -7.29 -11.10
C TRP A 407 11.24 -6.02 -11.21
N GLU A 408 10.42 -5.89 -12.26
CA GLU A 408 9.56 -4.72 -12.43
C GLU A 408 8.49 -4.62 -11.33
N LEU A 409 7.85 -5.74 -10.96
CA LEU A 409 6.90 -5.77 -9.84
C LEU A 409 7.56 -5.38 -8.52
N ALA A 410 8.73 -5.96 -8.23
CA ALA A 410 9.48 -5.68 -7.02
C ALA A 410 9.95 -4.23 -6.97
N LYS A 411 10.29 -3.62 -8.10
CA LYS A 411 10.65 -2.20 -8.17
C LYS A 411 9.51 -1.30 -7.71
N GLN A 412 8.29 -1.52 -8.21
CA GLN A 412 7.11 -0.74 -7.82
C GLN A 412 6.79 -0.91 -6.32
N VAL A 413 6.81 -2.14 -5.83
CA VAL A 413 6.54 -2.40 -4.41
C VAL A 413 7.67 -1.84 -3.53
N SER A 414 8.94 -1.95 -3.93
CA SER A 414 10.08 -1.38 -3.18
C SER A 414 9.97 0.12 -3.03
N GLU A 415 9.54 0.82 -4.08
CA GLU A 415 9.33 2.26 -4.04
C GLU A 415 8.27 2.62 -2.99
N PHE A 416 7.13 1.92 -2.99
CA PHE A 416 6.09 2.07 -1.96
C PHE A 416 6.60 1.76 -0.54
N LEU A 417 7.42 0.72 -0.38
CA LEU A 417 8.00 0.36 0.91
C LEU A 417 8.93 1.44 1.47
N SER A 418 9.53 2.28 0.61
CA SER A 418 10.32 3.42 1.06
C SER A 418 9.42 4.53 1.61
N TRP A 419 8.31 4.82 0.94
CA TRP A 419 7.37 5.87 1.35
C TRP A 419 6.68 5.57 2.68
N ARG A 420 6.32 4.29 2.92
CA ARG A 420 5.63 3.90 4.17
C ARG A 420 6.52 3.95 5.42
N GLN A 421 7.85 4.06 5.27
CA GLN A 421 8.79 4.06 6.40
C GLN A 421 9.01 5.44 7.01
N VAL A 422 8.52 6.50 6.34
CA VAL A 422 8.64 7.87 6.82
C VAL A 422 7.80 8.02 8.08
N ILE A 423 8.37 8.67 9.11
CA ILE A 423 7.63 9.03 10.33
C ILE A 423 6.99 10.39 10.08
N CYS A 424 5.68 10.50 10.32
CA CYS A 424 4.97 11.77 10.14
C CYS A 424 5.55 12.84 11.09
N PRO A 425 6.08 13.96 10.56
CA PRO A 425 6.78 14.97 11.37
C PRO A 425 5.84 15.98 12.02
N PHE A 426 4.56 15.98 11.64
CA PHE A 426 3.61 16.98 12.13
C PHE A 426 3.16 16.69 13.55
N GLU A 427 2.75 17.72 14.28
CA GLU A 427 2.15 17.52 15.60
C GLU A 427 0.76 16.88 15.48
N ARG A 428 0.40 16.07 16.47
CA ARG A 428 -0.90 15.39 16.51
C ARG A 428 -1.93 16.27 17.21
N ASP A 429 -2.93 16.72 16.47
CA ASP A 429 -4.16 17.26 17.04
C ASP A 429 -5.16 16.13 17.26
N ARG A 430 -5.28 15.69 18.51
CA ARG A 430 -6.16 14.57 18.90
C ARG A 430 -7.63 14.85 18.61
N LYS A 431 -8.09 16.10 18.70
CA LYS A 431 -9.51 16.42 18.48
C LYS A 431 -9.84 16.30 17.00
N THR A 432 -9.00 16.89 16.14
CA THR A 432 -9.14 16.83 14.68
C THR A 432 -9.00 15.39 14.17
N LEU A 433 -8.01 14.63 14.66
CA LEU A 433 -7.85 13.21 14.31
C LEU A 433 -9.07 12.37 14.69
N GLN A 434 -9.58 12.54 15.92
CA GLN A 434 -10.76 11.82 16.38
C GLN A 434 -11.97 12.13 15.49
N TYR A 435 -12.20 13.40 15.18
CA TYR A 435 -13.30 13.83 14.32
C TYR A 435 -13.19 13.24 12.90
N LEU A 436 -12.01 13.31 12.27
CA LEU A 436 -11.77 12.71 10.95
C LEU A 436 -12.16 11.22 10.90
N ILE A 437 -11.87 10.48 11.98
CA ILE A 437 -12.11 9.03 12.06
C ILE A 437 -13.55 8.69 12.47
N SER A 438 -14.20 9.47 13.34
CA SER A 438 -15.51 9.11 13.92
C SER A 438 -16.70 9.96 13.47
N ALA A 439 -16.47 11.11 12.82
CA ALA A 439 -17.57 11.96 12.36
C ALA A 439 -18.58 11.15 11.52
N PRO A 440 -19.89 11.33 11.75
CA PRO A 440 -20.92 10.69 10.93
C PRO A 440 -20.84 11.23 9.50
N VAL A 441 -20.87 10.31 8.54
CA VAL A 441 -20.77 10.61 7.11
C VAL A 441 -22.10 10.24 6.47
N PHE A 442 -22.60 11.09 5.59
CA PHE A 442 -23.85 10.81 4.88
C PHE A 442 -23.62 9.81 3.77
N ILE A 443 -24.56 8.88 3.62
CA ILE A 443 -24.64 8.02 2.44
C ILE A 443 -25.17 8.80 1.24
N GLU A 444 -25.09 8.22 0.05
CA GLU A 444 -25.45 8.88 -1.22
C GLU A 444 -26.84 9.55 -1.20
N ASP A 445 -27.87 8.82 -0.77
CA ASP A 445 -29.25 9.33 -0.67
C ASP A 445 -29.40 10.47 0.34
N GLU A 446 -28.69 10.38 1.48
CA GLU A 446 -28.69 11.39 2.54
C GLU A 446 -28.01 12.68 2.05
N LEU A 447 -26.87 12.56 1.35
CA LEU A 447 -26.19 13.67 0.71
C LEU A 447 -27.07 14.34 -0.33
N GLN A 448 -27.71 13.55 -1.21
CA GLN A 448 -28.55 14.09 -2.26
C GLN A 448 -29.75 14.85 -1.66
N LEU A 449 -30.37 14.31 -0.61
CA LEU A 449 -31.44 15.02 0.08
C LEU A 449 -30.93 16.31 0.76
N ALA A 450 -29.81 16.26 1.48
CA ALA A 450 -29.20 17.43 2.11
C ALA A 450 -28.84 18.52 1.09
N SER A 451 -28.36 18.14 -0.09
CA SER A 451 -28.12 19.06 -1.21
C SER A 451 -29.39 19.78 -1.65
N TYR A 452 -30.49 19.05 -1.84
CA TYR A 452 -31.78 19.66 -2.20
C TYR A 452 -32.37 20.55 -1.10
N GLU A 453 -32.05 20.28 0.17
CA GLU A 453 -32.45 21.13 1.29
C GLU A 453 -31.61 22.41 1.37
N SER A 454 -30.34 22.33 0.98
CA SER A 454 -29.42 23.46 0.88
C SER A 454 -29.68 24.37 -0.32
N GLU A 455 -29.95 23.79 -1.49
CA GLU A 455 -30.36 24.46 -2.73
C GLU A 455 -31.43 23.65 -3.45
N GLY A 456 -32.65 24.20 -3.52
CA GLY A 456 -33.81 23.51 -4.06
C GLY A 456 -33.65 22.97 -5.49
N PRO A 457 -34.50 22.02 -5.89
CA PRO A 457 -34.43 21.37 -7.19
C PRO A 457 -34.68 22.33 -8.36
N GLU A 458 -33.91 22.20 -9.44
CA GLU A 458 -33.94 23.09 -10.61
C GLU A 458 -34.98 22.66 -11.65
N ASN A 459 -35.33 21.37 -11.69
CA ASN A 459 -36.25 20.81 -12.68
C ASN A 459 -37.25 19.81 -12.05
N ASN A 460 -38.20 19.33 -12.85
CA ASN A 460 -39.24 18.42 -12.37
C ASN A 460 -38.69 17.05 -11.94
N LEU A 461 -37.67 16.53 -12.64
CA LEU A 461 -37.03 15.27 -12.27
C LEU A 461 -36.41 15.35 -10.87
N GLU A 462 -35.63 16.40 -10.58
CA GLU A 462 -35.05 16.62 -9.26
C GLU A 462 -36.13 16.81 -8.17
N ARG A 463 -37.26 17.46 -8.49
CA ARG A 463 -38.39 17.60 -7.55
C ARG A 463 -38.98 16.24 -7.19
N ASP A 464 -39.06 15.32 -8.15
CA ASP A 464 -39.60 13.97 -7.94
C ASP A 464 -38.60 13.09 -7.20
N THR A 465 -37.31 13.14 -7.55
CA THR A 465 -36.23 12.50 -6.80
C THR A 465 -36.22 12.96 -5.34
N ARG A 466 -36.28 14.27 -5.08
CA ARG A 466 -36.34 14.81 -3.71
C ARG A 466 -37.56 14.30 -2.94
N ARG A 467 -38.72 14.20 -3.59
CA ARG A 467 -39.94 13.66 -2.97
C ARG A 467 -39.78 12.18 -2.62
N SER A 468 -39.19 11.39 -3.52
CA SER A 468 -38.90 9.98 -3.31
C SER A 468 -37.90 9.77 -2.15
N LEU A 469 -36.78 10.50 -2.16
CA LEU A 469 -35.76 10.47 -1.09
C LEU A 469 -36.33 10.85 0.28
N ARG A 470 -37.19 11.87 0.33
CA ARG A 470 -37.87 12.23 1.59
C ARG A 470 -38.75 11.10 2.11
N SER A 471 -39.46 10.41 1.21
CA SER A 471 -40.32 9.29 1.60
C SER A 471 -39.52 8.05 2.01
N SER A 472 -38.39 7.75 1.37
CA SER A 472 -37.56 6.59 1.71
C SER A 472 -36.86 6.81 3.06
N LEU A 473 -36.20 7.95 3.23
CA LEU A 473 -35.44 8.30 4.44
C LEU A 473 -36.33 8.62 5.65
N SER A 474 -37.64 8.87 5.46
CA SER A 474 -38.59 9.01 6.57
C SER A 474 -39.19 7.69 7.07
N ARG A 475 -39.07 6.63 6.27
CA ARG A 475 -39.59 5.28 6.61
C ARG A 475 -38.52 4.37 7.24
N MET A 476 -37.28 4.81 7.17
CA MET A 476 -36.11 4.28 7.85
C MET A 476 -35.98 4.93 9.22
#